data_AF-A0A4P6UXL4-F1
#
_entry.id   AF-A0A4P6UXL4-F1
#
_cell.length_a   1.000
_cell.length_b   1.000
_cell.length_c   1.000
_cell.angle_alpha   90.00
_cell.angle_beta   90.00
_cell.angle_gamma   90.00
#
_symmetry.space_group_name_H-M   'P 1'
#
loop_
_entity.id
_entity.type
_entity.pdbx_description
1 polymer ?
#
loop_
_entity_poly.entity_id
_entity_poly.type
_entity_poly.pdbx_seq_one_letter_code
_entity_poly.pdbx_strand_id
1 'polypeptide(L)'
;MKTWNQLFTRSGWILEEQGKNTFDCKKETEENLQFLQACLEKADVQYVLKNRELMIVQELMDESNWIRAVEKAAKERRDPSYYFNPEYDELEICHLDLYMMGTVRQLNRLGFSTTLSCDGHDRRFPIICLMKDIDIDLLTSILRLFGIPRVSYYEMRNHYKLSLRIKRSQLLDLAEQLSNLHSEWLEQGIEYIERQLLNQEIEQCLSIPGSSGEEDVIRKVVREKMKPYVDYISVDHYGNLLAEKTYGNGNGPTILLNAHLDTVCEIEPGRTIQKNGTIWTSSEGILGADDRAGVALIVMIAKHLNQSDFCGKVKFIFTVEEEIGLVGARHVDEYFLWGVDAAIVLDRRGNSDIVTSSGGIIPFCNSQYGLFFEQVTKEIGLVGWACREGGSSDTVVWASHGIESVNLSVGYGNEHTAKEFLDVQATYQTYILLKRIFQKGRELRRTLRNISTMRCAQ
;
A
#
# COMPACT_ATOMS: atom_id res chain seq x y z
N MET A 1 6.49 -8.79 -13.48
CA MET A 1 6.47 -8.03 -14.76
C MET A 1 5.41 -6.95 -14.63
N LYS A 2 5.70 -5.75 -15.13
CA LYS A 2 4.75 -4.63 -15.12
C LYS A 2 3.77 -4.76 -16.30
N THR A 3 2.54 -4.29 -16.15
CA THR A 3 1.59 -4.19 -17.26
C THR A 3 2.03 -3.11 -18.25
N TRP A 4 1.48 -3.12 -19.46
CA TRP A 4 1.73 -2.05 -20.43
C TRP A 4 1.33 -0.67 -19.89
N ASN A 5 0.18 -0.57 -19.21
CA ASN A 5 -0.24 0.67 -18.58
C ASN A 5 0.77 1.19 -17.55
N GLN A 6 1.32 0.28 -16.72
CA GLN A 6 2.37 0.64 -15.76
C GLN A 6 3.63 1.11 -16.49
N LEU A 7 4.09 0.42 -17.53
CA LEU A 7 5.26 0.84 -18.31
C LEU A 7 5.09 2.23 -18.93
N PHE A 8 3.92 2.51 -19.50
CA PHE A 8 3.59 3.81 -20.08
C PHE A 8 3.54 4.92 -19.03
N THR A 9 2.83 4.68 -17.93
CA THR A 9 2.69 5.62 -16.80
C THR A 9 4.05 5.98 -16.20
N ARG A 10 4.88 4.97 -15.93
CA ARG A 10 6.22 5.14 -15.36
C ARG A 10 7.15 5.93 -16.28
N SER A 11 6.88 5.88 -17.58
CA SER A 11 7.68 6.54 -18.62
C SER A 11 7.10 7.90 -19.09
N GLY A 12 6.00 8.39 -18.49
CA GLY A 12 5.49 9.74 -18.74
C GLY A 12 4.19 9.85 -19.55
N TRP A 13 3.64 8.74 -20.05
CA TRP A 13 2.37 8.78 -20.79
C TRP A 13 1.16 8.64 -19.87
N ILE A 14 0.12 9.41 -20.17
CA ILE A 14 -1.17 9.42 -19.52
C ILE A 14 -2.16 8.77 -20.49
N LEU A 15 -2.22 7.44 -20.45
CA LEU A 15 -3.11 6.64 -21.26
C LEU A 15 -4.18 5.98 -20.38
N GLU A 16 -5.38 5.79 -20.92
CA GLU A 16 -6.48 5.17 -20.20
C GLU A 16 -6.74 3.78 -20.78
N GLU A 17 -6.51 2.72 -20.00
CA GLU A 17 -6.72 1.34 -20.45
C GLU A 17 -8.22 1.04 -20.54
N GLN A 18 -8.74 0.77 -21.74
CA GLN A 18 -10.15 0.50 -22.02
C GLN A 18 -10.45 -1.00 -22.16
N GLY A 19 -9.42 -1.81 -22.29
CA GLY A 19 -9.48 -3.25 -22.44
C GLY A 19 -8.08 -3.83 -22.43
N LYS A 20 -7.96 -5.16 -22.48
CA LYS A 20 -6.66 -5.83 -22.45
C LYS A 20 -5.75 -5.29 -23.55
N ASN A 21 -4.67 -4.61 -23.16
CA ASN A 21 -3.69 -4.01 -24.06
C ASN A 21 -4.25 -2.94 -25.03
N THR A 22 -5.40 -2.33 -24.69
CA THR A 22 -6.03 -1.27 -25.50
C THR A 22 -6.13 0.02 -24.69
N PHE A 23 -5.66 1.13 -25.25
CA PHE A 23 -5.45 2.39 -24.55
C PHE A 23 -6.04 3.58 -25.31
N ASP A 24 -6.84 4.40 -24.61
CA ASP A 24 -7.27 5.71 -25.09
C ASP A 24 -6.15 6.74 -24.88
N CYS A 25 -5.73 7.36 -25.98
CA CYS A 25 -4.66 8.34 -26.05
C CYS A 25 -5.16 9.78 -26.29
N LYS A 26 -6.45 10.07 -26.07
CA LYS A 26 -7.04 11.42 -26.29
C LYS A 26 -6.46 12.50 -25.40
N LYS A 27 -5.96 12.13 -24.21
CA LYS A 27 -5.34 13.04 -23.24
C LYS A 27 -3.88 13.38 -23.55
N GLU A 28 -3.29 12.74 -24.57
CA GLU A 28 -1.91 13.01 -24.97
C GLU A 28 -1.78 14.15 -25.98
N THR A 29 -0.57 14.67 -26.18
CA THR A 29 -0.29 15.59 -27.29
C THR A 29 0.12 14.81 -28.53
N GLU A 30 0.13 15.43 -29.70
CA GLU A 30 0.55 14.77 -30.93
C GLU A 30 2.05 14.44 -30.87
N GLU A 31 2.87 15.35 -30.34
CA GLU A 31 4.30 15.21 -30.15
C GLU A 31 4.63 14.03 -29.22
N ASN A 32 3.91 13.91 -28.10
CA ASN A 32 4.09 12.81 -27.14
C ASN A 32 3.60 11.47 -27.69
N LEU A 33 2.57 11.47 -28.55
CA LEU A 33 2.12 10.27 -29.25
C LEU A 33 3.11 9.81 -30.31
N GLN A 34 3.68 10.74 -31.08
CA GLN A 34 4.75 10.42 -32.01
C GLN A 34 5.98 9.88 -31.28
N PHE A 35 6.27 10.40 -30.09
CA PHE A 35 7.35 9.87 -29.25
C PHE A 35 7.05 8.46 -28.77
N LEU A 36 5.80 8.17 -28.36
CA LEU A 36 5.36 6.82 -27.99
C LEU A 36 5.55 5.83 -29.15
N GLN A 37 5.10 6.20 -30.34
CA GLN A 37 5.26 5.37 -31.55
C GLN A 37 6.74 5.06 -31.82
N ALA A 38 7.61 6.07 -31.76
CA ALA A 38 9.05 5.86 -31.91
C ALA A 38 9.61 4.90 -30.85
N CYS A 39 9.15 4.99 -29.59
CA CYS A 39 9.56 4.05 -28.55
C CYS A 39 9.10 2.62 -28.86
N LEU A 40 7.85 2.43 -29.30
CA LEU A 40 7.31 1.13 -29.68
C LEU A 40 8.09 0.53 -30.86
N GLU A 41 8.42 1.32 -31.88
CA GLU A 41 9.26 0.89 -33.01
C GLU A 41 10.67 0.49 -32.56
N LYS A 42 11.33 1.26 -31.68
CA LYS A 42 12.67 0.90 -31.15
C LYS A 42 12.63 -0.35 -30.27
N ALA A 43 11.49 -0.62 -29.65
CA ALA A 43 11.24 -1.79 -28.82
C ALA A 43 10.83 -3.03 -29.63
N ASP A 44 10.67 -2.90 -30.97
CA ASP A 44 10.12 -3.93 -31.85
C ASP A 44 8.72 -4.40 -31.40
N VAL A 45 7.91 -3.44 -30.92
CA VAL A 45 6.57 -3.71 -30.41
C VAL A 45 5.55 -3.67 -31.55
N GLN A 46 4.78 -4.74 -31.72
CA GLN A 46 3.66 -4.73 -32.67
C GLN A 46 2.47 -3.98 -32.07
N TYR A 47 2.02 -2.92 -32.75
CA TYR A 47 0.89 -2.11 -32.32
C TYR A 47 0.01 -1.64 -33.48
N VAL A 48 -1.24 -1.30 -33.16
CA VAL A 48 -2.16 -0.55 -34.03
C VAL A 48 -2.53 0.75 -33.33
N LEU A 49 -2.29 1.88 -33.97
CA LEU A 49 -2.78 3.18 -33.51
C LEU A 49 -3.74 3.76 -34.55
N LYS A 50 -5.01 3.94 -34.18
CA LYS A 50 -6.02 4.53 -35.05
C LYS A 50 -6.98 5.37 -34.22
N ASN A 51 -7.33 6.57 -34.70
CA ASN A 51 -8.29 7.47 -34.02
C ASN A 51 -7.94 7.73 -32.54
N ARG A 52 -6.65 7.85 -32.21
CA ARG A 52 -6.14 8.00 -30.83
C ARG A 52 -6.43 6.83 -29.89
N GLU A 53 -6.66 5.65 -30.45
CA GLU A 53 -6.74 4.38 -29.72
C GLU A 53 -5.53 3.52 -30.09
N LEU A 54 -4.76 3.12 -29.08
CA LEU A 54 -3.56 2.31 -29.20
C LEU A 54 -3.85 0.88 -28.73
N MET A 55 -3.61 -0.10 -29.58
CA MET A 55 -3.68 -1.52 -29.25
C MET A 55 -2.30 -2.15 -29.37
N ILE A 56 -1.84 -2.81 -28.31
CA ILE A 56 -0.58 -3.57 -28.31
C ILE A 56 -0.88 -5.05 -28.59
N VAL A 57 -0.28 -5.59 -29.66
CA VAL A 57 -0.58 -6.92 -30.22
C VAL A 57 0.32 -8.03 -29.65
N GLN A 58 1.18 -7.70 -28.69
CA GLN A 58 2.15 -8.64 -28.12
C GLN A 58 2.01 -8.84 -26.61
N GLU A 59 2.72 -9.86 -26.11
CA GLU A 59 2.86 -10.12 -24.68
C GLU A 59 3.66 -9.02 -23.96
N LEU A 60 3.60 -9.06 -22.63
CA LEU A 60 4.28 -8.10 -21.76
C LEU A 60 5.78 -8.07 -22.02
N MET A 61 6.34 -6.86 -21.97
CA MET A 61 7.77 -6.62 -22.11
C MET A 61 8.44 -6.46 -20.74
N ASP A 62 9.71 -6.88 -20.65
CA ASP A 62 10.55 -6.55 -19.50
C ASP A 62 10.81 -5.04 -19.41
N GLU A 63 10.71 -4.48 -18.20
CA GLU A 63 10.89 -3.05 -17.96
C GLU A 63 12.25 -2.54 -18.43
N SER A 64 13.31 -3.34 -18.31
CA SER A 64 14.66 -2.95 -18.74
C SER A 64 14.75 -2.79 -20.26
N ASN A 65 14.05 -3.65 -21.01
CA ASN A 65 14.00 -3.55 -22.47
C ASN A 65 13.18 -2.33 -22.91
N TRP A 66 12.06 -2.07 -22.23
CA TRP A 66 11.26 -0.87 -22.46
C TRP A 66 12.06 0.41 -22.20
N ILE A 67 12.74 0.51 -21.05
CA ILE A 67 13.58 1.66 -20.71
C ILE A 67 14.66 1.90 -21.77
N ARG A 68 15.32 0.85 -22.28
CA ARG A 68 16.33 0.99 -23.36
C ARG A 68 15.74 1.56 -24.65
N ALA A 69 14.53 1.15 -25.01
CA ALA A 69 13.84 1.66 -26.19
C ALA A 69 13.46 3.14 -26.04
N VAL A 70 12.91 3.51 -24.88
CA VAL A 70 12.59 4.92 -24.54
C VAL A 70 13.85 5.79 -24.57
N GLU A 71 14.95 5.31 -23.98
CA GLU A 71 16.23 6.04 -23.98
C GLU A 71 16.75 6.29 -25.40
N LYS A 72 16.68 5.27 -26.27
CA LYS A 72 17.13 5.38 -27.67
C LYS A 72 16.26 6.36 -28.45
N ALA A 73 14.94 6.29 -28.32
CA ALA A 73 14.02 7.20 -28.99
C ALA A 73 14.18 8.65 -28.49
N ALA A 74 14.36 8.85 -27.18
CA ALA A 74 14.55 10.18 -26.59
C ALA A 74 15.83 10.85 -27.11
N LYS A 75 16.95 10.10 -27.18
CA LYS A 75 18.23 10.60 -27.71
C LYS A 75 18.15 11.15 -29.14
N GLU A 76 17.28 10.61 -29.97
CA GLU A 76 17.11 11.05 -31.37
C GLU A 76 16.25 12.32 -31.49
N ARG A 77 15.47 12.65 -30.45
CA ARG A 77 14.52 13.77 -30.44
C ARG A 77 14.94 14.93 -29.53
N ARG A 78 15.89 14.70 -28.63
CA ARG A 78 16.26 15.65 -27.58
C ARG A 78 16.83 16.94 -28.18
N ASP A 79 16.22 18.07 -27.84
CA ASP A 79 16.74 19.39 -28.17
C ASP A 79 17.39 20.03 -26.92
N PRO A 80 18.72 20.25 -26.92
CA PRO A 80 19.40 20.93 -25.82
C PRO A 80 18.94 22.36 -25.57
N SER A 81 18.25 22.98 -26.52
CA SER A 81 17.69 24.32 -26.42
C SER A 81 16.23 24.34 -25.95
N TYR A 82 15.62 23.17 -25.75
CA TYR A 82 14.23 23.08 -25.27
C TYR A 82 14.07 23.79 -23.92
N TYR A 83 13.09 24.69 -23.89
CA TYR A 83 12.66 25.39 -22.70
C TYR A 83 11.16 25.19 -22.54
N PHE A 84 10.73 24.87 -21.33
CA PHE A 84 9.33 24.62 -21.01
C PHE A 84 8.84 25.68 -20.03
N ASN A 85 7.78 26.39 -20.41
CA ASN A 85 7.00 27.25 -19.53
C ASN A 85 5.63 26.62 -19.25
N PRO A 86 5.35 26.18 -18.01
CA PRO A 86 4.09 25.53 -17.67
C PRO A 86 2.85 26.41 -17.85
N GLU A 87 3.00 27.74 -18.00
CA GLU A 87 1.87 28.65 -18.23
C GLU A 87 1.38 28.68 -19.69
N TYR A 88 2.26 28.37 -20.66
CA TYR A 88 1.99 28.59 -22.08
C TYR A 88 2.27 27.38 -22.98
N ASP A 89 3.14 26.46 -22.53
CA ASP A 89 3.62 25.36 -23.35
C ASP A 89 2.95 24.04 -22.99
N GLU A 90 2.77 23.17 -23.98
CA GLU A 90 2.48 21.76 -23.74
C GLU A 90 3.79 21.00 -23.49
N LEU A 91 3.83 20.17 -22.44
CA LEU A 91 5.04 19.47 -22.05
C LEU A 91 5.38 18.33 -23.02
N GLU A 92 6.49 18.50 -23.75
CA GLU A 92 7.11 17.46 -24.59
C GLU A 92 8.04 16.59 -23.72
N ILE A 93 7.59 15.39 -23.38
CA ILE A 93 8.30 14.57 -22.38
C ILE A 93 9.63 14.03 -22.89
N CYS A 94 9.85 13.94 -24.20
CA CYS A 94 11.08 13.42 -24.80
C CYS A 94 12.33 14.24 -24.46
N HIS A 95 12.17 15.51 -24.03
CA HIS A 95 13.28 16.37 -23.62
C HIS A 95 13.70 16.17 -22.16
N LEU A 96 12.82 15.60 -21.34
CA LEU A 96 13.08 15.33 -19.93
C LEU A 96 14.07 14.17 -19.75
N ASP A 97 14.67 14.10 -18.56
CA ASP A 97 15.39 12.89 -18.15
C ASP A 97 14.43 11.71 -18.05
N LEU A 98 14.79 10.55 -18.62
CA LEU A 98 13.92 9.37 -18.73
C LEU A 98 13.20 9.03 -17.42
N TYR A 99 13.95 8.97 -16.32
CA TYR A 99 13.40 8.59 -15.01
C TYR A 99 12.53 9.70 -14.39
N MET A 100 12.61 10.95 -14.87
CA MET A 100 11.76 12.05 -14.43
C MET A 100 10.44 12.16 -15.20
N MET A 101 10.37 11.64 -16.42
CA MET A 101 9.22 11.83 -17.33
C MET A 101 7.89 11.52 -16.64
N GLY A 102 7.77 10.33 -16.03
CA GLY A 102 6.61 9.90 -15.26
C GLY A 102 6.28 10.84 -14.10
N THR A 103 7.25 11.08 -13.21
CA THR A 103 7.03 11.93 -12.03
C THR A 103 6.59 13.33 -12.41
N VAL A 104 7.27 13.96 -13.37
CA VAL A 104 6.94 15.32 -13.83
C VAL A 104 5.54 15.36 -14.44
N ARG A 105 5.18 14.40 -15.28
CA ARG A 105 3.84 14.37 -15.90
C ARG A 105 2.73 14.23 -14.86
N GLN A 106 2.93 13.36 -13.87
CA GLN A 106 1.93 13.16 -12.83
C GLN A 106 1.83 14.37 -11.88
N LEU A 107 2.94 15.05 -11.58
CA LEU A 107 2.90 16.30 -10.80
C LEU A 107 2.11 17.39 -11.54
N ASN A 108 2.40 17.65 -12.82
CA ASN A 108 1.65 18.65 -13.59
C ASN A 108 0.17 18.26 -13.73
N ARG A 109 -0.15 16.97 -13.96
CA ARG A 109 -1.55 16.48 -13.98
C ARG A 109 -2.30 16.80 -12.68
N LEU A 110 -1.61 16.72 -11.55
CA LEU A 110 -2.16 17.00 -10.21
C LEU A 110 -2.16 18.50 -9.87
N GLY A 111 -1.76 19.39 -10.80
CA GLY A 111 -1.70 20.83 -10.56
C GLY A 111 -0.41 21.31 -9.88
N PHE A 112 0.59 20.44 -9.69
CA PHE A 112 1.91 20.82 -9.20
C PHE A 112 2.82 21.24 -10.36
N SER A 113 2.61 22.45 -10.87
CA SER A 113 3.31 22.98 -12.05
C SER A 113 4.84 22.95 -11.91
N THR A 114 5.52 22.22 -12.79
CA THR A 114 6.99 22.08 -12.78
C THR A 114 7.65 23.02 -13.78
N THR A 115 8.82 23.57 -13.46
CA THR A 115 9.61 24.43 -14.39
C THR A 115 10.92 23.79 -14.83
N LEU A 116 11.49 22.90 -14.03
CA LEU A 116 12.73 22.21 -14.34
C LEU A 116 12.78 20.87 -13.60
N SER A 117 13.45 19.88 -14.18
CA SER A 117 13.72 18.60 -13.51
C SER A 117 15.09 18.04 -13.88
N CYS A 118 15.65 17.19 -13.02
CA CYS A 118 16.87 16.42 -13.29
C CYS A 118 16.86 15.14 -12.46
N ASP A 119 17.13 13.98 -13.07
CA ASP A 119 17.17 12.69 -12.36
C ASP A 119 18.46 12.47 -11.55
N GLY A 120 19.39 13.43 -11.60
CA GLY A 120 20.66 13.42 -10.88
C GLY A 120 21.74 12.53 -11.50
N HIS A 121 21.42 11.77 -12.55
CA HIS A 121 22.33 10.91 -13.31
C HIS A 121 23.20 10.00 -12.43
N ASP A 122 22.63 9.48 -11.34
CA ASP A 122 23.30 8.64 -10.34
C ASP A 122 24.50 9.31 -9.64
N ARG A 123 24.68 10.63 -9.81
CA ARG A 123 25.75 11.46 -9.20
C ARG A 123 25.24 12.31 -8.05
N ARG A 124 23.95 12.62 -8.03
CA ARG A 124 23.27 13.42 -7.00
C ARG A 124 21.81 12.99 -6.89
N PHE A 125 21.12 13.47 -5.85
CA PHE A 125 19.69 13.25 -5.71
C PHE A 125 18.88 13.94 -6.82
N PRO A 126 17.75 13.35 -7.26
CA PRO A 126 16.83 13.99 -8.20
C PRO A 126 16.33 15.35 -7.70
N ILE A 127 16.13 16.28 -8.64
CA ILE A 127 15.71 17.65 -8.37
C ILE A 127 14.48 17.98 -9.22
N ILE A 128 13.50 18.66 -8.62
CA ILE A 128 12.33 19.23 -9.29
C ILE A 128 12.22 20.71 -8.89
N CYS A 129 12.05 21.59 -9.85
CA CYS A 129 11.66 22.98 -9.62
C CYS A 129 10.16 23.14 -9.88
N LEU A 130 9.46 23.78 -8.96
CA LEU A 130 8.00 23.94 -8.97
C LEU A 130 7.65 25.43 -8.92
N MET A 131 6.59 25.84 -9.61
CA MET A 131 6.03 27.19 -9.50
C MET A 131 5.60 27.51 -8.05
N LYS A 132 5.45 28.78 -7.71
CA LYS A 132 5.10 29.21 -6.33
C LYS A 132 3.61 29.23 -6.01
N ASP A 133 2.78 29.02 -7.01
CA ASP A 133 1.31 28.97 -6.92
C ASP A 133 0.78 27.64 -6.36
N ILE A 134 1.66 26.69 -6.06
CA ILE A 134 1.29 25.37 -5.54
C ILE A 134 1.21 25.35 -4.00
N ASP A 135 0.46 24.39 -3.47
CA ASP A 135 0.54 23.98 -2.05
C ASP A 135 1.74 23.03 -1.85
N ILE A 136 2.89 23.62 -1.48
CA ILE A 136 4.13 22.86 -1.24
C ILE A 136 4.04 21.96 0.00
N ASP A 137 3.25 22.34 1.01
CA ASP A 137 3.12 21.57 2.25
C ASP A 137 2.29 20.30 2.01
N LEU A 138 1.20 20.41 1.25
CA LEU A 138 0.44 19.26 0.79
C LEU A 138 1.31 18.34 -0.08
N LEU A 139 2.04 18.87 -1.06
CA LEU A 139 2.93 18.07 -1.90
C LEU A 139 3.97 17.33 -1.06
N THR A 140 4.61 18.01 -0.10
CA THR A 140 5.61 17.35 0.76
C THR A 140 4.98 16.26 1.62
N SER A 141 3.73 16.43 2.05
CA SER A 141 2.97 15.43 2.80
C SER A 141 2.62 14.20 1.95
N ILE A 142 2.20 14.41 0.69
CA ILE A 142 1.96 13.32 -0.28
C ILE A 142 3.25 12.54 -0.57
N LEU A 143 4.35 13.25 -0.82
CA LEU A 143 5.65 12.61 -1.08
C LEU A 143 6.15 11.82 0.12
N ARG A 144 5.91 12.32 1.35
CA ARG A 144 6.17 11.55 2.57
C ARG A 144 5.35 10.27 2.57
N LEU A 145 4.04 10.35 2.36
CA LEU A 145 3.11 9.21 2.32
C LEU A 145 3.56 8.11 1.33
N PHE A 146 4.20 8.49 0.23
CA PHE A 146 4.76 7.57 -0.76
C PHE A 146 6.15 7.01 -0.44
N GLY A 147 6.69 7.29 0.75
CA GLY A 147 7.94 6.70 1.23
C GLY A 147 9.17 7.54 0.92
N ILE A 148 9.01 8.85 0.72
CA ILE A 148 10.13 9.79 0.63
C ILE A 148 10.32 10.45 2.01
N PRO A 149 11.16 9.88 2.90
CA PRO A 149 11.18 10.24 4.32
C PRO A 149 11.69 11.67 4.59
N ARG A 150 12.46 12.23 3.65
CA ARG A 150 13.04 13.58 3.77
C ARG A 150 12.87 14.32 2.47
N VAL A 151 11.74 15.01 2.38
CA VAL A 151 11.43 15.97 1.33
C VAL A 151 11.94 17.33 1.81
N SER A 152 13.08 17.78 1.27
CA SER A 152 13.62 19.11 1.55
C SER A 152 13.45 19.99 0.32
N TYR A 153 12.84 21.15 0.49
CA TYR A 153 12.74 22.17 -0.54
C TYR A 153 13.43 23.46 -0.10
N TYR A 154 13.89 24.23 -1.08
CA TYR A 154 14.41 25.58 -0.90
C TYR A 154 13.49 26.54 -1.63
N GLU A 155 13.03 27.58 -0.95
CA GLU A 155 12.33 28.66 -1.61
C GLU A 155 13.32 29.57 -2.33
N MET A 156 13.19 29.64 -3.67
CA MET A 156 13.94 30.57 -4.51
C MET A 156 13.07 31.78 -4.83
N ARG A 157 13.60 32.76 -5.57
CA ARG A 157 12.84 33.98 -5.93
C ARG A 157 11.52 33.66 -6.64
N ASN A 158 11.55 32.78 -7.65
CA ASN A 158 10.41 32.52 -8.55
C ASN A 158 9.89 31.08 -8.51
N HIS A 159 10.51 30.18 -7.74
CA HIS A 159 10.14 28.77 -7.70
C HIS A 159 10.53 28.13 -6.37
N TYR A 160 9.96 26.96 -6.07
CA TYR A 160 10.50 26.04 -5.08
C TYR A 160 11.48 25.08 -5.76
N LYS A 161 12.62 24.81 -5.12
CA LYS A 161 13.57 23.79 -5.56
C LYS A 161 13.51 22.61 -4.61
N LEU A 162 12.94 21.52 -5.06
CA LEU A 162 12.76 20.29 -4.31
C LEU A 162 13.87 19.27 -4.62
N SER A 163 14.44 18.67 -3.58
CA SER A 163 15.42 17.57 -3.69
C SER A 163 14.81 16.29 -3.12
N LEU A 164 14.73 15.24 -3.94
CA LEU A 164 14.14 13.95 -3.58
C LEU A 164 15.24 13.00 -3.13
N ARG A 165 15.28 12.64 -1.84
CA ARG A 165 16.31 11.75 -1.29
C ARG A 165 16.01 10.26 -1.56
N ILE A 166 15.91 9.92 -2.84
CA ILE A 166 15.67 8.57 -3.35
C ILE A 166 16.67 8.22 -4.45
N LYS A 167 16.81 6.92 -4.75
CA LYS A 167 17.57 6.46 -5.91
C LYS A 167 16.83 6.80 -7.19
N ARG A 168 17.56 6.98 -8.28
CA ARG A 168 17.03 7.25 -9.62
C ARG A 168 15.95 6.27 -10.06
N SER A 169 16.16 4.97 -9.83
CA SER A 169 15.19 3.92 -10.19
C SER A 169 13.85 4.04 -9.45
N GLN A 170 13.83 4.62 -8.25
CA GLN A 170 12.62 4.78 -7.44
C GLN A 170 11.71 5.91 -7.97
N LEU A 171 12.19 6.74 -8.90
CA LEU A 171 11.34 7.75 -9.55
C LEU A 171 10.22 7.12 -10.39
N LEU A 172 10.47 5.93 -10.95
CA LEU A 172 9.46 5.19 -11.70
C LEU A 172 8.33 4.73 -10.77
N ASP A 173 8.68 4.23 -9.57
CA ASP A 173 7.70 3.85 -8.55
C ASP A 173 6.91 5.07 -8.06
N LEU A 174 7.58 6.21 -7.87
CA LEU A 174 6.92 7.46 -7.50
C LEU A 174 5.94 7.93 -8.59
N ALA A 175 6.28 7.79 -9.87
CA ALA A 175 5.37 8.11 -10.96
C ALA A 175 4.09 7.25 -10.92
N GLU A 176 4.25 5.94 -10.71
CA GLU A 176 3.13 5.01 -10.57
C GLU A 176 2.28 5.27 -9.31
N GLN A 177 2.90 5.72 -8.20
CA GLN A 177 2.16 6.12 -7.01
C GLN A 177 1.36 7.40 -7.25
N LEU A 178 1.97 8.41 -7.88
CA LEU A 178 1.30 9.68 -8.21
C LEU A 178 0.17 9.49 -9.22
N SER A 179 0.25 8.51 -10.13
CA SER A 179 -0.84 8.24 -11.08
C SER A 179 -2.12 7.75 -10.41
N ASN A 180 -2.02 7.16 -9.23
CA ASN A 180 -3.18 6.66 -8.48
C ASN A 180 -3.92 7.78 -7.72
N LEU A 181 -3.39 9.01 -7.73
CA LEU A 181 -4.06 10.17 -7.14
C LEU A 181 -5.01 10.84 -8.13
N HIS A 182 -6.09 11.41 -7.60
CA HIS A 182 -7.02 12.24 -8.36
C HIS A 182 -6.93 13.70 -7.88
N SER A 183 -7.03 14.65 -8.80
CA SER A 183 -6.91 16.08 -8.50
C SER A 183 -7.95 16.55 -7.49
N GLU A 184 -9.17 16.01 -7.52
CA GLU A 184 -10.24 16.40 -6.57
C GLU A 184 -9.91 16.01 -5.13
N TRP A 185 -9.00 15.05 -4.91
CA TRP A 185 -8.62 14.61 -3.57
C TRP A 185 -7.70 15.62 -2.87
N LEU A 186 -6.93 16.39 -3.64
CA LEU A 186 -5.98 17.37 -3.10
C LEU A 186 -6.71 18.46 -2.32
N GLU A 187 -7.89 18.88 -2.80
CA GLU A 187 -8.74 19.87 -2.13
C GLU A 187 -9.26 19.40 -0.76
N GLN A 188 -9.34 18.09 -0.54
CA GLN A 188 -9.83 17.48 0.70
C GLN A 188 -8.69 17.22 1.72
N GLY A 189 -7.43 17.45 1.34
CA GLY A 189 -6.27 17.33 2.20
C GLY A 189 -5.73 15.91 2.39
N ILE A 190 -4.63 15.80 3.14
CA ILE A 190 -3.81 14.59 3.23
C ILE A 190 -4.53 13.39 3.87
N GLU A 191 -5.39 13.62 4.86
CA GLU A 191 -6.13 12.55 5.52
C GLU A 191 -7.14 11.90 4.56
N TYR A 192 -7.77 12.72 3.71
CA TYR A 192 -8.67 12.20 2.68
C TYR A 192 -7.89 11.36 1.67
N ILE A 193 -6.75 11.85 1.20
CA ILE A 193 -5.86 11.11 0.27
C ILE A 193 -5.45 9.76 0.88
N GLU A 194 -4.99 9.75 2.13
CA GLU A 194 -4.57 8.54 2.81
C GLU A 194 -5.72 7.53 2.93
N ARG A 195 -6.94 7.99 3.25
CA ARG A 195 -8.14 7.14 3.26
C ARG A 195 -8.47 6.58 1.88
N GLN A 196 -8.35 7.38 0.81
CA GLN A 196 -8.62 6.87 -0.54
C GLN A 196 -7.59 5.82 -0.99
N LEU A 197 -6.31 6.00 -0.61
CA LEU A 197 -5.28 4.99 -0.89
C LEU A 197 -5.55 3.69 -0.15
N LEU A 198 -6.04 3.74 1.10
CA LEU A 198 -6.50 2.55 1.81
C LEU A 198 -7.69 1.90 1.09
N ASN A 199 -8.68 2.68 0.66
CA ASN A 199 -9.84 2.15 -0.08
C ASN A 199 -9.42 1.47 -1.39
N GLN A 200 -8.47 2.05 -2.13
CA GLN A 200 -7.91 1.43 -3.32
C GLN A 200 -7.19 0.10 -3.00
N GLU A 201 -6.45 0.05 -1.89
CA GLU A 201 -5.78 -1.18 -1.44
C GLU A 201 -6.80 -2.27 -1.07
N ILE A 202 -7.85 -1.91 -0.33
CA ILE A 202 -8.97 -2.79 0.02
C ILE A 202 -9.65 -3.34 -1.25
N GLU A 203 -10.00 -2.46 -2.19
CA GLU A 203 -10.66 -2.84 -3.44
C GLU A 203 -9.82 -3.84 -4.25
N GLN A 204 -8.50 -3.63 -4.31
CA GLN A 204 -7.59 -4.56 -4.95
C GLN A 204 -7.59 -5.91 -4.23
N CYS A 205 -7.49 -5.94 -2.90
CA CYS A 205 -7.48 -7.20 -2.13
C CYS A 205 -8.79 -7.98 -2.26
N LEU A 206 -9.94 -7.30 -2.27
CA LEU A 206 -11.26 -7.89 -2.50
C LEU A 206 -11.40 -8.50 -3.89
N SER A 207 -10.69 -7.96 -4.89
CA SER A 207 -10.81 -8.40 -6.29
C SER A 207 -9.94 -9.61 -6.63
N ILE A 208 -9.11 -10.09 -5.71
CA ILE A 208 -8.16 -11.19 -5.95
C ILE A 208 -8.75 -12.50 -5.41
N PRO A 209 -8.84 -13.58 -6.19
CA PRO A 209 -9.33 -14.87 -5.69
C PRO A 209 -8.35 -15.50 -4.70
N GLY A 210 -8.82 -16.53 -3.99
CA GLY A 210 -8.00 -17.33 -3.09
C GLY A 210 -8.83 -17.88 -1.95
N SER A 211 -9.67 -18.88 -2.25
CA SER A 211 -10.34 -19.67 -1.22
C SER A 211 -9.35 -20.57 -0.49
N SER A 212 -9.74 -21.17 0.64
CA SER A 212 -8.86 -22.02 1.44
C SER A 212 -8.24 -23.15 0.58
N GLY A 213 -6.91 -23.21 0.54
CA GLY A 213 -6.11 -24.12 -0.26
C GLY A 213 -5.69 -23.59 -1.65
N GLU A 214 -6.23 -22.45 -2.10
CA GLU A 214 -5.97 -21.84 -3.42
C GLU A 214 -5.40 -20.40 -3.30
N GLU A 215 -4.69 -20.09 -2.21
CA GLU A 215 -4.23 -18.73 -1.86
C GLU A 215 -3.02 -18.25 -2.67
N ASP A 216 -2.54 -19.04 -3.63
CA ASP A 216 -1.32 -18.77 -4.41
C ASP A 216 -1.31 -17.38 -5.07
N VAL A 217 -2.47 -16.97 -5.63
CA VAL A 217 -2.61 -15.70 -6.34
C VAL A 217 -2.51 -14.53 -5.37
N ILE A 218 -3.30 -14.52 -4.30
CA ILE A 218 -3.27 -13.46 -3.30
C ILE A 218 -1.92 -13.42 -2.58
N ARG A 219 -1.35 -14.58 -2.22
CA ARG A 219 -0.02 -14.68 -1.59
C ARG A 219 1.04 -14.03 -2.45
N LYS A 220 1.04 -14.28 -3.76
CA LYS A 220 1.99 -13.65 -4.70
C LYS A 220 1.81 -12.15 -4.76
N VAL A 221 0.57 -11.65 -4.81
CA VAL A 221 0.29 -10.21 -4.84
C VAL A 221 0.74 -9.54 -3.54
N VAL A 222 0.36 -10.07 -2.38
CA VAL A 222 0.75 -9.54 -1.06
C VAL A 222 2.27 -9.58 -0.90
N ARG A 223 2.93 -10.66 -1.33
CA ARG A 223 4.40 -10.77 -1.31
C ARG A 223 5.06 -9.63 -2.08
N GLU A 224 4.63 -9.35 -3.30
CA GLU A 224 5.21 -8.27 -4.11
C GLU A 224 4.90 -6.89 -3.52
N LYS A 225 3.72 -6.70 -2.91
CA LYS A 225 3.37 -5.46 -2.21
C LYS A 225 4.19 -5.24 -0.94
N MET A 226 4.52 -6.30 -0.20
CA MET A 226 5.26 -6.23 1.06
C MET A 226 6.78 -6.10 0.86
N LYS A 227 7.33 -6.72 -0.20
CA LYS A 227 8.77 -6.81 -0.47
C LYS A 227 9.56 -5.48 -0.37
N PRO A 228 9.05 -4.31 -0.81
CA PRO A 228 9.78 -3.05 -0.65
C PRO A 228 9.86 -2.54 0.79
N TYR A 229 9.00 -3.07 1.67
CA TYR A 229 8.77 -2.54 3.01
C TYR A 229 9.28 -3.47 4.12
N VAL A 230 9.87 -4.61 3.80
CA VAL A 230 10.37 -5.62 4.75
C VAL A 230 11.83 -6.00 4.50
N ASP A 231 12.52 -6.51 5.52
CA ASP A 231 13.93 -6.93 5.40
C ASP A 231 14.02 -8.37 4.87
N TYR A 232 13.12 -9.23 5.34
CA TYR A 232 13.02 -10.63 4.93
C TYR A 232 11.59 -10.99 4.60
N ILE A 233 11.40 -11.85 3.59
CA ILE A 233 10.11 -12.39 3.20
C ILE A 233 10.26 -13.81 2.65
N SER A 234 9.48 -14.75 3.19
CA SER A 234 9.50 -16.16 2.85
C SER A 234 8.10 -16.75 2.88
N VAL A 235 7.94 -17.91 2.26
CA VAL A 235 6.74 -18.75 2.40
C VAL A 235 7.18 -20.01 3.13
N ASP A 236 6.46 -20.39 4.19
CA ASP A 236 6.78 -21.62 4.92
C ASP A 236 6.25 -22.87 4.22
N HIS A 237 6.42 -24.04 4.84
CA HIS A 237 6.01 -25.32 4.26
C HIS A 237 4.50 -25.43 4.01
N TYR A 238 3.69 -24.76 4.83
CA TYR A 238 2.23 -24.81 4.77
C TYR A 238 1.65 -23.73 3.86
N GLY A 239 2.46 -22.76 3.46
CA GLY A 239 2.05 -21.70 2.55
C GLY A 239 1.80 -20.35 3.23
N ASN A 240 2.06 -20.23 4.53
CA ASN A 240 1.97 -18.93 5.20
C ASN A 240 3.03 -17.99 4.64
N LEU A 241 2.64 -16.73 4.41
CA LEU A 241 3.59 -15.70 4.01
C LEU A 241 4.15 -15.02 5.26
N LEU A 242 5.45 -15.19 5.48
CA LEU A 242 6.16 -14.69 6.63
C LEU A 242 7.08 -13.55 6.21
N ALA A 243 7.00 -12.40 6.86
CA ALA A 243 7.91 -11.30 6.63
C ALA A 243 8.34 -10.64 7.94
N GLU A 244 9.52 -10.05 7.96
CA GLU A 244 9.97 -9.28 9.13
C GLU A 244 10.76 -8.04 8.76
N LYS A 245 10.69 -7.04 9.64
CA LYS A 245 11.50 -5.83 9.56
C LYS A 245 11.89 -5.31 10.92
N THR A 246 13.14 -4.88 11.03
CA THR A 246 13.63 -4.13 12.19
C THR A 246 13.63 -2.64 11.88
N TYR A 247 12.93 -1.86 12.69
CA TYR A 247 12.82 -0.40 12.55
C TYR A 247 13.70 0.31 13.59
N GLY A 248 14.25 1.46 13.19
CA GLY A 248 15.13 2.26 14.03
C GLY A 248 16.35 1.46 14.50
N ASN A 249 16.58 1.45 15.81
CA ASN A 249 17.65 0.68 16.44
C ASN A 249 17.21 -0.71 16.95
N GLY A 250 15.96 -1.12 16.68
CA GLY A 250 15.42 -2.40 17.14
C GLY A 250 15.19 -2.50 18.66
N ASN A 251 15.45 -1.45 19.45
CA ASN A 251 15.26 -1.46 20.92
C ASN A 251 13.79 -1.37 21.35
N GLY A 252 12.84 -1.72 20.49
CA GLY A 252 11.41 -1.71 20.78
C GLY A 252 10.89 -3.02 21.31
N PRO A 253 9.55 -3.17 21.28
CA PRO A 253 8.93 -4.48 21.31
C PRO A 253 9.04 -5.16 19.92
N THR A 254 8.94 -6.49 19.90
CA THR A 254 8.68 -7.29 18.71
C THR A 254 7.18 -7.56 18.60
N ILE A 255 6.53 -7.01 17.59
CA ILE A 255 5.08 -7.14 17.37
C ILE A 255 4.81 -8.05 16.18
N LEU A 256 3.94 -9.04 16.35
CA LEU A 256 3.39 -9.85 15.27
C LEU A 256 2.10 -9.18 14.76
N LEU A 257 2.01 -8.89 13.47
CA LEU A 257 0.77 -8.48 12.80
C LEU A 257 0.26 -9.64 11.96
N ASN A 258 -1.00 -10.01 12.14
CA ASN A 258 -1.61 -11.19 11.52
C ASN A 258 -2.95 -10.86 10.86
N ALA A 259 -3.11 -11.38 9.65
CA ALA A 259 -4.34 -11.48 8.86
C ALA A 259 -4.30 -12.84 8.14
N HIS A 260 -5.43 -13.34 7.65
CA HIS A 260 -5.45 -14.56 6.84
C HIS A 260 -5.67 -14.25 5.34
N LEU A 261 -5.16 -15.11 4.46
CA LEU A 261 -5.19 -14.92 3.01
C LEU A 261 -6.44 -15.51 2.36
N ASP A 262 -6.97 -16.58 2.96
CA ASP A 262 -8.06 -17.33 2.39
C ASP A 262 -9.40 -16.61 2.51
N THR A 263 -10.36 -17.11 1.77
CA THR A 263 -11.77 -16.77 1.91
C THR A 263 -12.55 -18.06 2.05
N VAL A 264 -13.65 -18.02 2.81
CA VAL A 264 -14.48 -19.21 3.07
C VAL A 264 -14.96 -19.94 1.80
N CYS A 265 -15.13 -19.22 0.69
CA CYS A 265 -15.44 -19.78 -0.62
C CYS A 265 -14.85 -18.93 -1.74
N GLU A 266 -14.94 -19.44 -2.98
CA GLU A 266 -14.47 -18.73 -4.16
C GLU A 266 -15.23 -17.43 -4.42
N ILE A 267 -14.49 -16.46 -4.93
CA ILE A 267 -15.04 -15.15 -5.30
C ILE A 267 -15.67 -15.25 -6.69
N GLU A 268 -16.95 -14.89 -6.81
CA GLU A 268 -17.71 -15.06 -8.04
C GLU A 268 -17.07 -14.33 -9.25
N PRO A 269 -16.76 -15.05 -10.35
CA PRO A 269 -16.19 -14.44 -11.54
C PRO A 269 -17.13 -13.40 -12.15
N GLY A 270 -16.62 -12.17 -12.32
CA GLY A 270 -17.40 -11.08 -12.91
C GLY A 270 -18.32 -10.33 -11.95
N ARG A 271 -18.30 -10.68 -10.65
CA ARG A 271 -18.94 -9.84 -9.63
C ARG A 271 -18.38 -8.42 -9.67
N THR A 272 -19.20 -7.47 -9.21
CA THR A 272 -18.80 -6.08 -9.02
C THR A 272 -18.91 -5.69 -7.55
N ILE A 273 -17.99 -4.84 -7.09
CA ILE A 273 -18.06 -4.25 -5.75
C ILE A 273 -19.02 -3.06 -5.81
N GLN A 274 -20.12 -3.17 -5.10
CA GLN A 274 -21.14 -2.15 -4.99
C GLN A 274 -20.81 -1.22 -3.82
N LYS A 275 -20.70 0.09 -4.07
CA LYS A 275 -20.29 1.09 -3.07
C LYS A 275 -21.47 2.00 -2.75
N ASN A 276 -21.99 1.93 -1.53
CA ASN A 276 -23.03 2.83 -1.02
C ASN A 276 -22.48 3.61 0.19
N GLY A 277 -21.96 4.81 -0.09
CA GLY A 277 -21.24 5.58 0.92
C GLY A 277 -20.00 4.83 1.40
N THR A 278 -19.95 4.50 2.69
CA THR A 278 -18.85 3.73 3.30
C THR A 278 -19.11 2.22 3.29
N ILE A 279 -20.34 1.78 2.98
CA ILE A 279 -20.71 0.37 2.99
C ILE A 279 -20.50 -0.21 1.61
N TRP A 280 -19.62 -1.20 1.52
CA TRP A 280 -19.31 -1.92 0.30
C TRP A 280 -19.90 -3.33 0.38
N THR A 281 -20.48 -3.79 -0.71
CA THR A 281 -21.08 -5.13 -0.84
C THR A 281 -20.69 -5.79 -2.15
N SER A 282 -20.96 -7.08 -2.29
CA SER A 282 -20.83 -7.78 -3.56
C SER A 282 -22.15 -7.77 -4.33
N SER A 283 -22.10 -7.68 -5.67
CA SER A 283 -23.28 -7.89 -6.52
C SER A 283 -23.73 -9.35 -6.54
N GLU A 284 -22.83 -10.29 -6.30
CA GLU A 284 -23.06 -11.73 -6.32
C GLU A 284 -22.02 -12.45 -5.45
N GLY A 285 -22.41 -13.55 -4.80
CA GLY A 285 -21.54 -14.29 -3.89
C GLY A 285 -21.08 -13.49 -2.67
N ILE A 286 -20.01 -13.95 -2.04
CA ILE A 286 -19.38 -13.24 -0.91
C ILE A 286 -18.64 -11.99 -1.39
N LEU A 287 -18.41 -11.05 -0.48
CA LEU A 287 -17.52 -9.92 -0.72
C LEU A 287 -16.05 -10.33 -0.56
N GLY A 288 -15.77 -11.25 0.37
CA GLY A 288 -14.43 -11.67 0.79
C GLY A 288 -13.77 -10.62 1.67
N ALA A 289 -14.53 -9.84 2.44
CA ALA A 289 -13.97 -8.83 3.33
C ALA A 289 -13.30 -9.46 4.56
N ASP A 290 -13.81 -10.60 4.99
CA ASP A 290 -13.15 -11.58 5.85
C ASP A 290 -12.18 -12.45 5.01
N ASP A 291 -10.86 -12.26 5.05
CA ASP A 291 -10.08 -11.24 5.79
C ASP A 291 -9.25 -10.32 4.86
N ARG A 292 -9.78 -10.00 3.67
CA ARG A 292 -9.11 -9.05 2.77
C ARG A 292 -9.01 -7.64 3.34
N ALA A 293 -9.87 -7.28 4.29
CA ALA A 293 -9.74 -6.04 5.05
C ALA A 293 -8.49 -6.04 5.95
N GLY A 294 -8.24 -7.11 6.71
CA GLY A 294 -7.03 -7.28 7.51
C GLY A 294 -5.76 -7.29 6.67
N VAL A 295 -5.76 -8.03 5.56
CA VAL A 295 -4.62 -8.06 4.61
C VAL A 295 -4.27 -6.64 4.12
N ALA A 296 -5.27 -5.87 3.67
CA ALA A 296 -5.07 -4.50 3.20
C ALA A 296 -4.52 -3.57 4.30
N LEU A 297 -5.03 -3.70 5.53
CA LEU A 297 -4.54 -2.95 6.68
C LEU A 297 -3.05 -3.24 6.96
N ILE A 298 -2.64 -4.50 6.95
CA ILE A 298 -1.23 -4.87 7.18
C ILE A 298 -0.33 -4.26 6.10
N VAL A 299 -0.71 -4.36 4.83
CA VAL A 299 0.05 -3.78 3.72
C VAL A 299 0.19 -2.26 3.91
N MET A 300 -0.89 -1.57 4.28
CA MET A 300 -0.84 -0.11 4.51
C MET A 300 -0.01 0.26 5.74
N ILE A 301 -0.06 -0.52 6.81
CA ILE A 301 0.78 -0.29 7.99
C ILE A 301 2.26 -0.53 7.67
N ALA A 302 2.61 -1.55 6.89
CA ALA A 302 3.99 -1.77 6.46
C ALA A 302 4.56 -0.58 5.67
N LYS A 303 3.75 0.00 4.77
CA LYS A 303 4.07 1.24 4.04
C LYS A 303 4.29 2.42 5.00
N HIS A 304 3.38 2.62 5.95
CA HIS A 304 3.44 3.72 6.92
C HIS A 304 4.64 3.62 7.86
N LEU A 305 4.94 2.43 8.39
CA LEU A 305 6.00 2.23 9.37
C LEU A 305 7.38 2.63 8.87
N ASN A 306 7.64 2.53 7.56
CA ASN A 306 8.89 2.95 6.94
C ASN A 306 9.15 4.48 7.06
N GLN A 307 8.12 5.25 7.41
CA GLN A 307 8.15 6.71 7.58
C GLN A 307 7.95 7.13 9.03
N SER A 308 7.73 6.17 9.93
CA SER A 308 7.43 6.39 11.34
C SER A 308 8.69 6.44 12.20
N ASP A 309 8.55 6.97 13.42
CA ASP A 309 9.61 6.92 14.45
C ASP A 309 9.61 5.62 15.28
N PHE A 310 8.86 4.59 14.84
CA PHE A 310 8.84 3.30 15.54
C PHE A 310 10.25 2.70 15.59
N CYS A 311 10.66 2.31 16.79
CA CYS A 311 11.90 1.56 17.02
C CYS A 311 11.48 0.23 17.62
N GLY A 312 11.78 -0.89 16.96
CA GLY A 312 11.32 -2.23 17.32
C GLY A 312 11.39 -3.20 16.15
N LYS A 313 10.88 -4.41 16.32
CA LYS A 313 10.74 -5.39 15.23
C LYS A 313 9.26 -5.60 14.94
N VAL A 314 8.89 -5.69 13.67
CA VAL A 314 7.56 -6.16 13.27
C VAL A 314 7.72 -7.43 12.45
N LYS A 315 6.99 -8.46 12.86
CA LYS A 315 6.81 -9.70 12.11
C LYS A 315 5.41 -9.63 11.50
N PHE A 316 5.31 -9.79 10.19
CA PHE A 316 4.06 -9.83 9.46
C PHE A 316 3.82 -11.28 9.08
N ILE A 317 2.64 -11.79 9.40
CA ILE A 317 2.21 -13.13 9.02
C ILE A 317 0.88 -13.04 8.30
N PHE A 318 0.83 -13.65 7.12
CA PHE A 318 -0.41 -13.90 6.43
C PHE A 318 -0.63 -15.40 6.38
N THR A 319 -1.59 -15.88 7.15
CA THR A 319 -1.89 -17.31 7.28
C THR A 319 -2.73 -17.80 6.11
N VAL A 320 -2.70 -19.11 5.88
CA VAL A 320 -3.57 -19.79 4.93
C VAL A 320 -4.55 -20.70 5.68
N GLU A 321 -5.64 -21.08 5.04
CA GLU A 321 -6.60 -22.05 5.57
C GLU A 321 -7.08 -21.74 7.01
N GLU A 322 -7.32 -20.47 7.33
CA GLU A 322 -7.91 -20.05 8.62
C GLU A 322 -9.34 -20.58 8.72
N GLU A 323 -10.10 -20.39 7.64
CA GLU A 323 -11.56 -20.60 7.57
C GLU A 323 -11.96 -22.07 7.76
N ILE A 324 -11.02 -23.00 7.51
CA ILE A 324 -11.20 -24.44 7.65
C ILE A 324 -10.58 -25.00 8.94
N GLY A 325 -10.15 -24.13 9.86
CA GLY A 325 -9.78 -24.50 11.21
C GLY A 325 -8.38 -24.08 11.66
N LEU A 326 -7.95 -22.87 11.32
CA LEU A 326 -6.67 -22.27 11.72
C LEU A 326 -5.45 -23.08 11.26
N VAL A 327 -5.53 -23.71 10.10
CA VAL A 327 -4.54 -24.72 9.68
C VAL A 327 -3.18 -24.07 9.49
N GLY A 328 -3.11 -22.94 8.80
CA GLY A 328 -1.88 -22.18 8.59
C GLY A 328 -1.24 -21.75 9.92
N ALA A 329 -1.99 -21.13 10.82
CA ALA A 329 -1.46 -20.69 12.11
C ALA A 329 -0.94 -21.85 12.97
N ARG A 330 -1.66 -22.98 13.04
CA ARG A 330 -1.26 -24.15 13.84
C ARG A 330 0.04 -24.79 13.38
N HIS A 331 0.42 -24.58 12.12
CA HIS A 331 1.61 -25.18 11.52
C HIS A 331 2.68 -24.16 11.12
N VAL A 332 2.56 -22.92 11.58
CA VAL A 332 3.62 -21.93 11.38
C VAL A 332 4.94 -22.46 11.95
N ASP A 333 6.05 -22.13 11.29
CA ASP A 333 7.37 -22.39 11.83
C ASP A 333 7.55 -21.69 13.19
N GLU A 334 7.65 -22.46 14.28
CA GLU A 334 7.82 -21.93 15.65
C GLU A 334 9.02 -20.98 15.77
N TYR A 335 10.07 -21.17 14.97
CA TYR A 335 11.22 -20.27 14.95
C TYR A 335 10.82 -18.85 14.54
N PHE A 336 9.82 -18.71 13.67
CA PHE A 336 9.27 -17.42 13.29
C PHE A 336 8.58 -16.71 14.46
N LEU A 337 8.07 -17.44 15.46
CA LEU A 337 7.44 -16.86 16.66
C LEU A 337 8.45 -16.44 17.73
N TRP A 338 9.72 -16.85 17.62
CA TRP A 338 10.72 -16.54 18.64
C TRP A 338 10.91 -15.03 18.84
N GLY A 339 10.90 -14.64 20.11
CA GLY A 339 11.10 -13.26 20.55
C GLY A 339 9.95 -12.31 20.21
N VAL A 340 8.78 -12.82 19.80
CA VAL A 340 7.55 -12.01 19.69
C VAL A 340 7.06 -11.69 21.10
N ASP A 341 6.88 -10.40 21.38
CA ASP A 341 6.37 -9.94 22.67
C ASP A 341 4.83 -9.87 22.69
N ALA A 342 4.22 -9.53 21.55
CA ALA A 342 2.78 -9.39 21.41
C ALA A 342 2.31 -9.58 19.97
N ALA A 343 1.03 -9.94 19.78
CA ALA A 343 0.38 -10.10 18.49
C ALA A 343 -0.88 -9.22 18.37
N ILE A 344 -1.06 -8.64 17.18
CA ILE A 344 -2.27 -7.90 16.81
C ILE A 344 -2.83 -8.59 15.56
N VAL A 345 -3.97 -9.26 15.75
CA VAL A 345 -4.74 -9.92 14.70
C VAL A 345 -5.78 -8.93 14.17
N LEU A 346 -5.96 -8.89 12.86
CA LEU A 346 -6.84 -7.95 12.17
C LEU A 346 -7.98 -8.70 11.47
N ASP A 347 -8.74 -9.48 12.22
CA ASP A 347 -9.73 -10.42 11.68
C ASP A 347 -10.96 -10.45 12.60
N ARG A 348 -11.58 -9.30 12.80
CA ARG A 348 -12.78 -9.23 13.62
C ARG A 348 -13.83 -8.39 12.93
N ARG A 349 -15.04 -8.93 12.85
CA ARG A 349 -16.22 -8.18 12.42
C ARG A 349 -16.49 -6.93 13.26
N GLY A 350 -17.34 -6.06 12.74
CA GLY A 350 -17.74 -4.83 13.41
C GLY A 350 -16.63 -3.78 13.40
N ASN A 351 -16.72 -2.79 14.29
CA ASN A 351 -15.97 -1.54 14.15
C ASN A 351 -15.20 -1.10 15.40
N SER A 352 -15.33 -1.82 16.52
CA SER A 352 -14.84 -1.31 17.82
C SER A 352 -14.54 -2.40 18.87
N ASP A 353 -14.41 -3.66 18.45
CA ASP A 353 -14.02 -4.72 19.38
C ASP A 353 -12.50 -4.82 19.49
N ILE A 354 -12.02 -4.93 20.73
CA ILE A 354 -10.67 -5.41 21.07
C ILE A 354 -10.87 -6.77 21.71
N VAL A 355 -10.82 -7.84 20.93
CA VAL A 355 -11.08 -9.19 21.45
C VAL A 355 -9.87 -9.65 22.25
N THR A 356 -10.10 -9.97 23.53
CA THR A 356 -9.04 -10.37 24.48
C THR A 356 -9.22 -11.80 25.02
N SER A 357 -10.27 -12.51 24.61
CA SER A 357 -10.49 -13.91 24.98
C SER A 357 -11.42 -14.64 24.00
N SER A 358 -11.29 -15.98 23.95
CA SER A 358 -12.23 -16.86 23.25
C SER A 358 -13.27 -17.39 24.23
N GLY A 359 -14.55 -17.08 23.98
CA GLY A 359 -15.69 -17.55 24.77
C GLY A 359 -15.63 -17.23 26.27
N GLY A 360 -14.87 -16.21 26.68
CA GLY A 360 -14.63 -15.85 28.08
C GLY A 360 -13.80 -16.87 28.88
N ILE A 361 -13.37 -17.97 28.25
CA ILE A 361 -12.69 -19.10 28.92
C ILE A 361 -11.19 -19.07 28.64
N ILE A 362 -10.81 -18.80 27.39
CA ILE A 362 -9.40 -18.82 26.97
C ILE A 362 -8.93 -17.36 26.85
N PRO A 363 -8.17 -16.82 27.83
CA PRO A 363 -7.62 -15.48 27.71
C PRO A 363 -6.53 -15.42 26.65
N PHE A 364 -6.54 -14.39 25.81
CA PHE A 364 -5.52 -14.13 24.80
C PHE A 364 -4.37 -13.27 25.31
N CYS A 365 -4.63 -12.46 26.34
CA CYS A 365 -3.66 -11.57 26.91
C CYS A 365 -3.95 -11.26 28.38
N ASN A 366 -2.98 -10.66 29.05
CA ASN A 366 -3.18 -9.95 30.29
C ASN A 366 -4.09 -8.73 30.06
N SER A 367 -4.96 -8.40 31.04
CA SER A 367 -5.89 -7.28 30.92
C SER A 367 -5.20 -5.93 30.67
N GLN A 368 -3.97 -5.75 31.15
CA GLN A 368 -3.19 -4.53 30.89
C GLN A 368 -2.88 -4.32 29.41
N TYR A 369 -2.74 -5.40 28.62
CA TYR A 369 -2.51 -5.31 27.19
C TYR A 369 -3.76 -4.80 26.47
N GLY A 370 -4.94 -5.38 26.74
CA GLY A 370 -6.21 -4.89 26.19
C GLY A 370 -6.54 -3.44 26.62
N LEU A 371 -6.33 -3.12 27.91
CA LEU A 371 -6.55 -1.77 28.44
C LEU A 371 -5.62 -0.71 27.81
N PHE A 372 -4.43 -1.10 27.37
CA PHE A 372 -3.56 -0.21 26.61
C PHE A 372 -4.23 0.23 25.30
N PHE A 373 -4.89 -0.67 24.56
CA PHE A 373 -5.63 -0.29 23.35
C PHE A 373 -6.80 0.63 23.68
N GLU A 374 -7.59 0.35 24.71
CA GLU A 374 -8.69 1.24 25.12
C GLU A 374 -8.21 2.63 25.52
N GLN A 375 -7.05 2.72 26.19
CA GLN A 375 -6.48 4.02 26.51
C GLN A 375 -6.10 4.76 25.23
N VAL A 376 -5.45 4.08 24.29
CA VAL A 376 -5.05 4.69 23.02
C VAL A 376 -6.27 5.16 22.23
N THR A 377 -7.33 4.37 22.12
CA THR A 377 -8.56 4.76 21.40
C THR A 377 -9.22 5.99 22.03
N LYS A 378 -9.28 6.07 23.37
CA LYS A 378 -9.75 7.26 24.10
C LYS A 378 -8.91 8.50 23.78
N GLU A 379 -7.58 8.37 23.73
CA GLU A 379 -6.68 9.50 23.43
C GLU A 379 -6.85 10.05 22.00
N ILE A 380 -7.14 9.20 21.02
CA ILE A 380 -7.36 9.62 19.62
C ILE A 380 -8.84 9.86 19.27
N GLY A 381 -9.73 9.77 20.26
CA GLY A 381 -11.16 10.06 20.09
C GLY A 381 -11.94 8.98 19.30
N LEU A 382 -11.43 7.74 19.22
CA LEU A 382 -12.19 6.62 18.65
C LEU A 382 -13.21 6.11 19.67
N VAL A 383 -14.49 6.39 19.41
CA VAL A 383 -15.61 6.06 20.30
C VAL A 383 -16.01 4.59 20.16
N GLY A 384 -16.41 3.98 21.29
CA GLY A 384 -16.99 2.64 21.32
C GLY A 384 -15.99 1.49 21.46
N TRP A 385 -14.69 1.76 21.24
CA TRP A 385 -13.64 0.75 21.35
C TRP A 385 -13.50 0.21 22.78
N ALA A 386 -13.68 -1.11 22.94
CA ALA A 386 -13.66 -1.77 24.22
C ALA A 386 -13.15 -3.21 24.13
N CYS A 387 -12.59 -3.72 25.24
CA CYS A 387 -12.25 -5.12 25.37
C CYS A 387 -13.52 -5.98 25.35
N ARG A 388 -13.55 -7.00 24.49
CA ARG A 388 -14.69 -7.92 24.33
C ARG A 388 -14.24 -9.38 24.34
N GLU A 389 -15.20 -10.24 24.62
CA GLU A 389 -15.09 -11.67 24.35
C GLU A 389 -15.41 -11.92 22.87
N GLY A 390 -14.71 -12.87 22.26
CA GLY A 390 -14.88 -13.22 20.85
C GLY A 390 -14.86 -14.72 20.61
N GLY A 391 -14.76 -15.08 19.33
CA GLY A 391 -14.72 -16.45 18.85
C GLY A 391 -13.31 -17.04 18.81
N SER A 392 -13.17 -18.13 18.07
CA SER A 392 -11.87 -18.66 17.65
C SER A 392 -11.36 -17.83 16.46
N SER A 393 -10.06 -17.59 16.42
CA SER A 393 -9.29 -17.05 15.30
C SER A 393 -7.83 -17.48 15.50
N ASP A 394 -6.94 -17.13 14.58
CA ASP A 394 -5.48 -17.31 14.73
C ASP A 394 -4.94 -16.83 16.08
N THR A 395 -5.60 -15.83 16.68
CA THR A 395 -5.33 -15.31 18.03
C THR A 395 -5.22 -16.39 19.10
N VAL A 396 -6.03 -17.45 19.01
CA VAL A 396 -5.99 -18.60 19.94
C VAL A 396 -4.64 -19.31 19.86
N VAL A 397 -4.09 -19.45 18.64
CA VAL A 397 -2.80 -20.09 18.40
C VAL A 397 -1.67 -19.24 18.95
N TRP A 398 -1.67 -17.92 18.68
CA TRP A 398 -0.66 -17.01 19.22
C TRP A 398 -0.66 -16.97 20.75
N ALA A 399 -1.84 -16.88 21.36
CA ALA A 399 -2.01 -16.93 22.81
C ALA A 399 -1.49 -18.25 23.42
N SER A 400 -1.68 -19.38 22.74
CA SER A 400 -1.17 -20.69 23.21
C SER A 400 0.36 -20.77 23.27
N HIS A 401 1.06 -19.93 22.49
CA HIS A 401 2.52 -19.76 22.54
C HIS A 401 2.97 -18.75 23.61
N GLY A 402 2.04 -18.26 24.45
CA GLY A 402 2.31 -17.29 25.51
C GLY A 402 2.46 -15.84 25.04
N ILE A 403 2.13 -15.57 23.77
CA ILE A 403 2.20 -14.24 23.16
C ILE A 403 0.96 -13.42 23.55
N GLU A 404 1.17 -12.20 24.06
CA GLU A 404 0.07 -11.28 24.39
C GLU A 404 -0.69 -10.89 23.13
N SER A 405 -1.92 -11.37 22.96
CA SER A 405 -2.62 -11.28 21.67
C SER A 405 -3.97 -10.56 21.78
N VAL A 406 -4.29 -9.72 20.81
CA VAL A 406 -5.65 -9.14 20.61
C VAL A 406 -6.10 -9.33 19.18
N ASN A 407 -7.41 -9.43 18.96
CA ASN A 407 -8.02 -9.39 17.63
C ASN A 407 -8.90 -8.13 17.49
N LEU A 408 -8.62 -7.28 16.51
CA LEU A 408 -9.23 -5.96 16.35
C LEU A 408 -10.28 -5.95 15.26
N SER A 409 -11.41 -5.29 15.53
CA SER A 409 -12.43 -5.05 14.50
C SER A 409 -11.86 -4.41 13.23
N VAL A 410 -12.26 -4.88 12.04
CA VAL A 410 -11.79 -4.38 10.73
C VAL A 410 -12.91 -3.94 9.80
N GLY A 411 -14.16 -3.93 10.25
CA GLY A 411 -15.28 -3.28 9.57
C GLY A 411 -16.20 -4.20 8.78
N TYR A 412 -15.86 -5.48 8.61
CA TYR A 412 -16.73 -6.43 7.92
C TYR A 412 -17.90 -6.88 8.79
N GLY A 413 -18.95 -7.42 8.18
CA GLY A 413 -20.05 -8.07 8.88
C GLY A 413 -20.94 -8.90 7.95
N ASN A 414 -21.71 -9.80 8.54
CA ASN A 414 -22.40 -10.89 7.82
C ASN A 414 -21.41 -11.75 7.02
N GLU A 415 -20.22 -11.93 7.59
CA GLU A 415 -19.16 -12.79 7.10
C GLU A 415 -19.71 -14.15 6.63
N HIS A 416 -19.10 -14.68 5.57
CA HIS A 416 -19.44 -15.98 4.98
C HIS A 416 -20.83 -16.09 4.35
N THR A 417 -21.45 -14.96 3.99
CA THR A 417 -22.75 -14.93 3.33
C THR A 417 -22.77 -14.00 2.13
N ALA A 418 -23.75 -14.18 1.24
CA ALA A 418 -24.01 -13.23 0.15
C ALA A 418 -24.46 -11.83 0.62
N LYS A 419 -24.67 -11.63 1.93
CA LYS A 419 -25.00 -10.34 2.55
C LYS A 419 -23.79 -9.70 3.24
N GLU A 420 -22.61 -10.26 3.04
CA GLU A 420 -21.36 -9.73 3.55
C GLU A 420 -21.17 -8.28 3.09
N PHE A 421 -20.78 -7.42 4.02
CA PHE A 421 -20.46 -6.03 3.75
C PHE A 421 -19.17 -5.63 4.46
N LEU A 422 -18.57 -4.55 3.97
CA LEU A 422 -17.44 -3.88 4.61
C LEU A 422 -17.76 -2.41 4.81
N ASP A 423 -17.66 -1.91 6.04
CA ASP A 423 -17.63 -0.48 6.32
C ASP A 423 -16.19 0.05 6.24
N VAL A 424 -15.82 0.64 5.10
CA VAL A 424 -14.44 1.12 4.89
C VAL A 424 -14.06 2.28 5.83
N GLN A 425 -15.05 2.98 6.41
CA GLN A 425 -14.77 4.00 7.42
C GLN A 425 -14.39 3.36 8.75
N ALA A 426 -15.00 2.22 9.12
CA ALA A 426 -14.57 1.42 10.27
C ALA A 426 -13.16 0.85 10.06
N THR A 427 -12.87 0.31 8.87
CA THR A 427 -11.51 -0.15 8.52
C THR A 427 -10.48 0.98 8.64
N TYR A 428 -10.80 2.19 8.18
CA TYR A 428 -9.93 3.36 8.33
C TYR A 428 -9.72 3.74 9.81
N GLN A 429 -10.72 3.62 10.68
CA GLN A 429 -10.53 3.84 12.12
C GLN A 429 -9.54 2.85 12.74
N THR A 430 -9.60 1.57 12.33
CA THR A 430 -8.62 0.56 12.74
C THR A 430 -7.22 0.88 12.24
N TYR A 431 -7.09 1.37 11.01
CA TYR A 431 -5.81 1.86 10.47
C TYR A 431 -5.23 3.01 11.32
N ILE A 432 -6.04 3.99 11.70
CA ILE A 432 -5.61 5.09 12.58
C ILE A 432 -5.20 4.57 13.97
N LEU A 433 -5.94 3.62 14.54
CA LEU A 433 -5.58 2.99 15.80
C LEU A 433 -4.20 2.33 15.70
N LEU A 434 -3.96 1.51 14.66
CA LEU A 434 -2.68 0.83 14.46
C LEU A 434 -1.52 1.82 14.34
N LYS A 435 -1.66 2.88 13.52
CA LYS A 435 -0.65 3.95 13.42
C LYS A 435 -0.30 4.53 14.78
N ARG A 436 -1.31 4.79 15.61
CA ARG A 436 -1.11 5.35 16.96
C ARG A 436 -0.46 4.37 17.92
N ILE A 437 -0.82 3.08 17.87
CA ILE A 437 -0.21 2.02 18.67
C ILE A 437 1.29 1.93 18.38
N PHE A 438 1.69 1.93 17.10
CA PHE A 438 3.10 1.92 16.71
C PHE A 438 3.83 3.22 17.09
N GLN A 439 3.19 4.38 16.95
CA GLN A 439 3.75 5.64 17.44
C GLN A 439 4.03 5.61 18.96
N LYS A 440 3.23 4.85 19.71
CA LYS A 440 3.39 4.60 21.16
C LYS A 440 4.23 3.38 21.50
N GLY A 441 5.07 2.89 20.58
CA GLY A 441 5.88 1.67 20.78
C GLY A 441 6.70 1.63 22.10
N ARG A 442 7.16 2.78 22.62
CA ARG A 442 7.84 2.85 23.93
C ARG A 442 6.90 2.59 25.10
N GLU A 443 5.69 3.13 25.07
CA GLU A 443 4.68 2.90 26.10
C GLU A 443 4.21 1.44 26.06
N LEU A 444 3.96 0.92 24.86
CA LEU A 444 3.61 -0.48 24.63
C LEU A 444 4.67 -1.42 25.21
N ARG A 445 5.95 -1.19 24.91
CA ARG A 445 7.07 -1.97 25.47
C ARG A 445 7.09 -1.97 26.99
N ARG A 446 6.79 -0.82 27.62
CA ARG A 446 6.73 -0.70 29.08
C ARG A 446 5.58 -1.54 29.64
N THR A 447 4.40 -1.50 29.02
CA THR A 447 3.26 -2.35 29.39
C THR A 447 3.63 -3.83 29.33
N LEU A 448 4.22 -4.28 28.21
CA LEU A 448 4.63 -5.68 28.03
C LEU A 448 5.69 -6.13 29.05
N ARG A 449 6.66 -5.28 29.37
CA ARG A 449 7.66 -5.55 30.41
C ARG A 449 7.04 -5.69 31.81
N ASN A 450 6.05 -4.85 32.13
CA ASN A 450 5.34 -4.94 33.40
C ASN A 450 4.58 -6.27 33.51
N ILE A 451 3.89 -6.68 32.44
CA ILE A 451 3.20 -7.98 32.37
C ILE A 451 4.18 -9.14 32.57
N SER A 452 5.31 -9.13 31.85
CA SER A 452 6.35 -10.16 31.98
C SER A 452 6.91 -10.23 33.41
N THR A 453 7.14 -9.07 34.05
CA THR A 453 7.63 -9.02 35.44
C THR A 453 6.61 -9.61 36.42
N MET A 454 5.31 -9.38 36.22
CA MET A 454 4.26 -9.96 37.06
C MET A 454 4.19 -11.48 36.92
N ARG A 455 4.39 -12.03 35.72
CA ARG A 455 4.43 -13.48 35.48
C ARG A 455 5.61 -14.16 36.18
N CYS A 456 6.78 -13.53 36.22
CA CYS A 456 7.96 -14.08 36.89
C CYS A 456 7.87 -14.04 38.43
N ALA A 457 6.95 -13.24 38.99
CA ALA A 457 6.78 -13.10 40.44
C ALA A 457 5.72 -14.05 41.03
N GLN A 458 4.96 -14.75 40.17
CA GLN A 458 3.99 -15.79 40.51
C GLN A 458 4.64 -17.16 40.32
#